data_AF-A0A480BPH3-F1
#
_entry.id   AF-A0A480BPH3-F1
#
_cell.length_a   1.000
_cell.length_b   1.000
_cell.length_c   1.000
_cell.angle_alpha   90.00
_cell.angle_beta   90.00
_cell.angle_gamma   90.00
#
_symmetry.space_group_name_H-M   'P 1'
#
loop_
_entity.id
_entity.type
_entity.pdbx_description
1 polymer ?
#
loop_
_entity_poly.entity_id
_entity_poly.type
_entity_poly.pdbx_seq_one_letter_code
_entity_poly.pdbx_strand_id
1 'polypeptide(L)'
;MDGVDLTPLQQRAADLAEIAWRNVDFDRWDRRKVWEQFTDRVRLAATTTSTLPRYWTVLSAAMGVYDPQHPEARARLASILTGGDDRALLRLMREETELVVLVVRLRSEGRAEERKRREAGEQAALI
;
A
#
# COMPACT_ATOMS: atom_id res chain seq x y z
N MET A 1 -16.91 15.34 2.05
CA MET A 1 -16.57 14.53 0.86
C MET A 1 -17.21 13.19 1.12
N ASP A 2 -18.34 12.89 0.48
CA ASP A 2 -19.03 11.62 0.67
C ASP A 2 -18.04 10.49 0.43
N GLY A 3 -17.86 9.66 1.46
CA GLY A 3 -16.85 8.63 1.48
C GLY A 3 -17.10 7.68 0.32
N VAL A 4 -16.10 7.49 -0.53
CA VAL A 4 -16.13 6.36 -1.46
C VAL A 4 -16.14 5.10 -0.61
N ASP A 5 -17.30 4.46 -0.49
CA ASP A 5 -17.44 3.19 0.20
C ASP A 5 -16.73 2.11 -0.63
N LEU A 6 -15.48 1.86 -0.27
CA LEU A 6 -14.69 0.78 -0.84
C LEU A 6 -15.32 -0.55 -0.43
N THR A 7 -15.47 -1.46 -1.38
CA THR A 7 -15.84 -2.84 -1.07
C THR A 7 -14.79 -3.48 -0.14
N PRO A 8 -15.15 -4.50 0.65
CA PRO A 8 -14.18 -5.20 1.51
C PRO A 8 -12.96 -5.74 0.72
N LEU A 9 -13.16 -6.13 -0.53
CA LEU A 9 -12.09 -6.63 -1.40
C LEU A 9 -11.15 -5.51 -1.85
N GLN A 10 -11.69 -4.35 -2.24
CA GLN A 10 -10.90 -3.15 -2.57
C GLN A 10 -10.10 -2.65 -1.36
N GLN A 11 -10.70 -2.70 -0.15
CA GLN A 11 -10.00 -2.38 1.08
C GLN A 11 -8.81 -3.33 1.30
N ARG A 12 -9.00 -4.65 1.13
CA ARG A 12 -7.91 -5.62 1.28
C ARG A 12 -6.81 -5.47 0.23
N ALA A 13 -7.17 -5.13 -1.02
CA ALA A 13 -6.19 -4.82 -2.06
C ALA A 13 -5.37 -3.57 -1.70
N ALA A 14 -6.03 -2.50 -1.28
CA ALA A 14 -5.38 -1.28 -0.79
C ALA A 14 -4.48 -1.54 0.42
N ASP A 15 -4.94 -2.34 1.39
CA ASP A 15 -4.14 -2.73 2.55
C ASP A 15 -2.85 -3.46 2.14
N LEU A 16 -2.94 -4.41 1.20
CA LEU A 16 -1.78 -5.16 0.71
C LEU A 16 -0.76 -4.23 0.04
N ALA A 17 -1.22 -3.34 -0.85
CA ALA A 17 -0.38 -2.35 -1.50
C ALA A 17 0.24 -1.37 -0.49
N GLU A 18 -0.55 -0.95 0.50
CA GLU A 18 -0.11 -0.04 1.55
C GLU A 18 1.00 -0.65 2.42
N ILE A 19 0.92 -1.95 2.75
CA ILE A 19 1.98 -2.62 3.50
C ILE A 19 3.31 -2.55 2.72
N ALA A 20 3.28 -2.74 1.39
CA ALA A 20 4.48 -2.56 0.57
C ALA A 20 4.96 -1.10 0.57
N TRP A 21 4.05 -0.14 0.35
CA TRP A 21 4.36 1.29 0.35
C TRP A 21 5.01 1.77 1.66
N ARG A 22 4.52 1.29 2.80
CA ARG A 22 5.01 1.72 4.12
C ARG A 22 6.41 1.23 4.45
N ASN A 23 6.92 0.23 3.74
CA ASN A 23 8.23 -0.37 4.01
C ASN A 23 9.23 -0.13 2.87
N VAL A 24 8.85 0.68 1.88
CA VAL A 24 9.67 0.95 0.70
C VAL A 24 10.93 1.72 1.06
N ASP A 25 12.05 1.34 0.42
CA ASP A 25 13.26 2.15 0.41
C ASP A 25 13.14 3.22 -0.69
N PHE A 26 12.79 4.45 -0.29
CA PHE A 26 12.60 5.58 -1.20
C PHE A 26 13.90 6.13 -1.80
N ASP A 27 15.08 5.72 -1.33
CA ASP A 27 16.35 6.25 -1.85
C ASP A 27 16.59 5.85 -3.31
N ARG A 28 15.92 4.78 -3.76
CA ARG A 28 16.00 4.25 -5.13
C ARG A 28 14.87 4.75 -6.04
N TRP A 29 14.07 5.71 -5.59
CA TRP A 29 12.87 6.16 -6.29
C TRP A 29 13.00 7.61 -6.74
N ASP A 30 12.59 7.89 -7.99
CA ASP A 30 12.38 9.28 -8.40
C ASP A 30 11.16 9.87 -7.66
N ARG A 31 11.43 10.79 -6.73
CA ARG A 31 10.41 11.45 -5.92
C ARG A 31 9.35 12.19 -6.75
N ARG A 32 9.70 12.67 -7.95
CA ARG A 32 8.76 13.39 -8.82
C ARG A 32 7.73 12.46 -9.45
N LYS A 33 8.07 11.17 -9.58
CA LYS A 33 7.27 10.13 -10.23
C LYS A 33 6.93 8.98 -9.29
N VAL A 34 6.96 9.21 -7.98
CA VAL A 34 6.88 8.14 -6.99
C VAL A 34 5.57 7.36 -7.09
N TRP A 35 4.46 8.05 -7.36
CA TRP A 35 3.15 7.40 -7.50
C TRP A 35 3.01 6.64 -8.81
N GLU A 36 3.49 7.19 -9.93
CA GLU A 36 3.53 6.51 -11.23
C GLU A 36 4.34 5.22 -11.14
N GLN A 37 5.55 5.30 -10.58
CA GLN A 37 6.40 4.14 -10.33
C GLN A 37 5.74 3.09 -9.42
N PHE A 38 4.96 3.53 -8.42
CA PHE A 38 4.28 2.62 -7.52
C PHE A 38 3.15 1.90 -8.26
N THR A 39 2.33 2.62 -9.00
CA THR A 39 1.29 2.06 -9.88
C THR A 39 1.87 1.03 -10.85
N ASP A 40 2.98 1.36 -11.53
CA ASP A 40 3.61 0.45 -12.47
C ASP A 40 4.09 -0.84 -11.81
N ARG A 41 4.74 -0.74 -10.64
CA ARG A 41 5.24 -1.90 -9.89
C ARG A 41 4.09 -2.79 -9.39
N VAL A 42 3.01 -2.19 -8.86
CA VAL A 42 1.81 -2.92 -8.40
C VAL A 42 1.16 -3.67 -9.57
N ARG A 43 0.95 -2.99 -10.71
CA ARG A 43 0.34 -3.57 -11.91
C ARG A 43 1.21 -4.68 -12.50
N LEU A 44 2.52 -4.45 -12.62
CA LEU A 44 3.46 -5.41 -13.21
C LEU A 44 3.52 -6.69 -12.37
N ALA A 45 3.60 -6.58 -11.05
CA ALA A 45 3.58 -7.74 -10.16
C ALA A 45 2.27 -8.55 -10.32
N ALA A 46 1.11 -7.89 -10.41
CA ALA A 46 -0.18 -8.55 -10.57
C ALA A 46 -0.35 -9.22 -11.94
N THR A 47 0.30 -8.67 -12.97
CA THR A 47 0.24 -9.18 -14.34
C THR A 47 1.14 -10.41 -14.52
N THR A 48 2.26 -10.47 -13.79
CA THR A 48 3.30 -11.50 -13.96
C THR A 48 3.16 -12.70 -13.01
N THR A 49 2.12 -12.72 -12.17
CA THR A 49 1.94 -13.73 -11.11
C THR A 49 0.51 -14.26 -11.06
N SER A 50 0.35 -15.47 -10.53
CA SER A 50 -0.95 -16.17 -10.45
C SER A 50 -1.40 -16.49 -9.02
N THR A 51 -0.59 -16.17 -8.01
CA THR A 51 -0.88 -16.39 -6.58
C THR A 51 -0.48 -15.18 -5.75
N LEU A 52 -1.18 -14.90 -4.65
CA LEU A 52 -0.87 -13.76 -3.79
C LEU A 52 0.50 -13.84 -3.11
N PRO A 53 0.97 -15.00 -2.62
CA PRO A 53 2.31 -15.11 -2.06
C PRO A 53 3.41 -14.77 -3.08
N ARG A 54 3.23 -15.21 -4.34
CA ARG A 54 4.18 -14.89 -5.40
C ARG A 54 4.10 -13.42 -5.79
N TYR A 55 2.90 -12.87 -5.90
CA TYR A 55 2.67 -11.43 -6.10
C TYR A 55 3.39 -10.59 -5.05
N TRP A 56 3.20 -10.92 -3.76
CA TRP A 56 3.86 -10.22 -2.65
C TRP A 56 5.38 -10.27 -2.80
N THR A 57 5.93 -11.45 -3.11
CA THR A 57 7.38 -11.63 -3.31
C THR A 57 7.92 -10.76 -4.45
N VAL A 58 7.21 -10.69 -5.58
CA VAL A 58 7.62 -9.90 -6.74
C VAL A 58 7.50 -8.41 -6.46
N LEU A 59 6.38 -7.98 -5.87
CA LEU A 59 6.16 -6.59 -5.50
C LEU A 59 7.21 -6.15 -4.47
N SER A 60 7.39 -6.91 -3.39
CA SER A 60 8.31 -6.56 -2.31
C SER A 60 9.74 -6.43 -2.84
N ALA A 61 10.19 -7.35 -3.68
CA ALA A 61 11.50 -7.25 -4.36
C ALA A 61 11.61 -6.00 -5.25
N ALA A 62 10.57 -5.70 -6.06
CA ALA A 62 10.56 -4.52 -6.93
C ALA A 62 10.55 -3.19 -6.15
N MET A 63 10.03 -3.23 -4.92
CA MET A 63 9.95 -2.09 -3.99
C MET A 63 11.19 -1.99 -3.08
N GLY A 64 12.08 -3.00 -3.05
CA GLY A 64 13.17 -3.07 -2.08
C GLY A 64 12.71 -3.39 -0.65
N VAL A 65 11.53 -3.99 -0.50
CA VAL A 65 10.91 -4.38 0.77
C VAL A 65 11.22 -5.85 1.03
N TYR A 66 11.86 -6.17 2.14
CA TYR A 66 12.17 -7.57 2.48
C TYR A 66 11.35 -8.13 3.65
N ASP A 67 10.81 -7.29 4.55
CA ASP A 67 9.87 -7.72 5.60
C ASP A 67 9.18 -6.51 6.28
N PRO A 68 7.86 -6.50 6.54
CA PRO A 68 7.25 -5.47 7.37
C PRO A 68 7.83 -5.45 8.80
N GLN A 69 8.39 -4.31 9.21
CA GLN A 69 9.07 -4.22 10.52
C GLN A 69 8.10 -4.32 11.71
N HIS A 70 6.85 -3.89 11.54
CA HIS A 70 5.85 -3.88 12.61
C HIS A 70 5.05 -5.20 12.70
N PRO A 71 4.87 -5.77 13.91
CA PRO A 71 4.09 -7.01 14.12
C PRO A 71 2.68 -6.96 13.55
N GLU A 72 1.98 -5.83 13.69
CA GLU A 72 0.63 -5.64 13.17
C GLU A 72 0.58 -5.74 11.64
N ALA A 73 1.57 -5.16 10.95
CA ALA A 73 1.66 -5.23 9.51
C ALA A 73 1.94 -6.68 9.03
N ARG A 74 2.76 -7.43 9.77
CA ARG A 74 2.98 -8.87 9.49
C ARG A 74 1.71 -9.70 9.69
N ALA A 75 0.97 -9.46 10.77
CA ALA A 75 -0.29 -10.15 11.03
C ALA A 75 -1.35 -9.84 9.95
N ARG A 76 -1.46 -8.57 9.55
CA ARG A 76 -2.37 -8.15 8.48
C ARG A 76 -1.98 -8.76 7.14
N LEU A 77 -0.69 -8.75 6.80
CA LEU A 77 -0.17 -9.38 5.59
C LEU A 77 -0.50 -10.88 5.57
N ALA A 78 -0.19 -11.59 6.65
CA ALA A 78 -0.47 -13.02 6.77
C ALA A 78 -1.97 -13.32 6.57
N SER A 79 -2.85 -12.54 7.21
CA SER A 79 -4.30 -12.68 7.07
C SER A 79 -4.78 -12.44 5.62
N ILE A 80 -4.18 -11.50 4.89
CA ILE A 80 -4.53 -11.27 3.49
C ILE A 80 -4.09 -12.44 2.62
N LEU A 81 -2.84 -12.91 2.80
CA LEU A 81 -2.22 -13.98 2.00
C LEU A 81 -2.87 -15.35 2.22
N THR A 82 -3.48 -15.60 3.37
CA THR A 82 -4.16 -16.88 3.68
C THR A 82 -5.67 -16.82 3.54
N GLY A 83 -6.24 -15.66 3.18
CA GLY A 83 -7.68 -15.44 3.19
C GLY A 83 -8.47 -16.02 2.02
N GLY A 84 -7.84 -16.71 1.07
CA GLY A 84 -8.52 -17.49 0.02
C GLY A 84 -9.04 -16.70 -1.20
N ASP A 85 -8.85 -15.38 -1.24
CA ASP A 85 -9.36 -14.49 -2.30
C ASP A 85 -8.32 -14.17 -3.38
N ASP A 86 -7.32 -15.03 -3.58
CA ASP A 86 -6.15 -14.76 -4.42
C ASP A 86 -6.50 -14.21 -5.80
N ARG A 87 -7.36 -14.93 -6.54
CA ARG A 87 -7.74 -14.53 -7.90
C ARG A 87 -8.45 -13.18 -7.94
N ALA A 88 -9.32 -12.91 -6.97
CA ALA A 88 -10.11 -11.70 -6.92
C ALA A 88 -9.22 -10.48 -6.57
N LEU A 89 -8.31 -10.64 -5.60
CA LEU A 89 -7.35 -9.62 -5.23
C LEU A 89 -6.34 -9.34 -6.35
N LEU A 90 -5.79 -10.37 -7.00
CA LEU A 90 -4.90 -10.19 -8.16
C LEU A 90 -5.61 -9.51 -9.33
N ARG A 91 -6.88 -9.84 -9.55
CA ARG A 91 -7.71 -9.17 -10.58
C ARG A 91 -7.83 -7.68 -10.28
N LEU A 92 -8.22 -7.30 -9.06
CA LEU A 92 -8.27 -5.89 -8.66
C LEU A 92 -6.94 -5.19 -8.82
N MET A 93 -5.84 -5.81 -8.39
CA MET A 93 -4.50 -5.24 -8.50
C MET A 93 -4.06 -4.99 -9.95
N ARG A 94 -4.60 -5.73 -10.92
CA ARG A 94 -4.29 -5.61 -12.34
C ARG A 94 -5.24 -4.66 -13.09
N GLU A 95 -6.53 -4.76 -12.82
CA GLU A 95 -7.59 -4.07 -13.57
C GLU A 95 -7.97 -2.74 -12.93
N GLU A 96 -7.88 -2.64 -11.59
CA GLU A 96 -8.23 -1.47 -10.79
C GLU A 96 -6.99 -0.90 -10.05
N THR A 97 -5.79 -1.04 -10.63
CA THR A 97 -4.55 -0.57 -9.98
C THR A 97 -4.60 0.90 -9.58
N GLU A 98 -5.14 1.75 -10.45
CA GLU A 98 -5.27 3.19 -10.20
C GLU A 98 -6.10 3.48 -8.95
N LEU A 99 -7.23 2.76 -8.78
CA LEU A 99 -8.07 2.89 -7.59
C LEU A 99 -7.30 2.45 -6.34
N VAL A 100 -6.66 1.28 -6.40
CA VAL A 100 -5.86 0.76 -5.28
C VAL A 100 -4.80 1.76 -4.86
N VAL A 101 -4.03 2.29 -5.80
CA VAL A 101 -2.96 3.26 -5.51
C VAL A 101 -3.50 4.60 -5.04
N LEU A 102 -4.61 5.07 -5.60
CA LEU A 102 -5.28 6.29 -5.14
C LEU A 102 -5.67 6.18 -3.66
N VAL A 103 -6.22 5.03 -3.24
CA VAL A 103 -6.56 4.78 -1.83
C VAL A 103 -5.31 4.81 -0.96
N VAL A 104 -4.22 4.16 -1.37
CA VAL A 104 -2.94 4.20 -0.64
C VAL A 104 -2.43 5.63 -0.52
N ARG A 105 -2.52 6.41 -1.59
CA ARG A 105 -2.11 7.82 -1.62
C ARG A 105 -2.90 8.67 -0.65
N LEU A 106 -4.23 8.60 -0.68
CA LEU A 106 -5.10 9.33 0.23
C LEU A 106 -4.81 8.98 1.69
N ARG A 107 -4.62 7.69 2.00
CA ARG A 107 -4.23 7.24 3.35
C ARG A 107 -2.86 7.77 3.75
N SER A 108 -1.90 7.81 2.82
CA SER A 108 -0.55 8.34 3.07
C SER A 108 -0.55 9.84 3.33
N GLU A 109 -1.36 10.60 2.57
CA GLU A 109 -1.56 12.04 2.73
C GLU A 109 -2.23 12.34 4.08
N GLY A 110 -3.32 11.64 4.41
CA GLY A 110 -4.01 11.77 5.70
C GLY A 110 -3.08 11.56 6.90
N ARG A 111 -2.25 10.51 6.87
CA ARG A 111 -1.22 10.29 7.91
C ARG A 111 -0.18 11.42 7.99
N ALA A 112 0.20 12.00 6.86
CA ALA A 112 1.16 13.09 6.84
C ALA A 112 0.55 14.36 7.46
N GLU A 113 -0.73 14.63 7.19
CA GLU A 113 -1.46 15.73 7.83
C GLU A 113 -1.61 15.53 9.34
N GLU A 114 -1.95 14.32 9.79
CA GLU A 114 -2.06 13.98 11.22
C GLU A 114 -0.75 14.23 11.96
N ARG A 115 0.39 13.80 11.39
CA ARG A 115 1.72 14.06 11.98
C ARG A 115 1.99 15.55 12.11
N LYS A 116 1.75 16.34 11.05
CA LYS A 116 1.91 17.79 11.07
C LYS A 116 1.04 18.47 12.13
N ARG A 117 -0.23 18.03 12.26
CA ARG A 117 -1.15 18.56 13.29
C ARG A 117 -0.67 18.26 14.70
N ARG A 118 -0.16 17.05 14.94
CA ARG A 118 0.41 16.65 16.24
C ARG A 118 1.64 17.50 16.59
N GLU A 119 2.58 17.63 15.66
CA GLU A 119 3.80 18.43 15.84
C GLU A 119 3.48 19.92 16.11
N ALA A 120 2.51 20.49 15.40
CA ALA A 120 2.06 21.86 15.62
C ALA A 120 1.38 22.05 16.99
N GLY A 121 0.58 21.08 17.44
CA GLY A 121 -0.04 21.10 18.77
C GLY A 121 0.98 20.96 19.90
N GLU A 122 1.99 20.10 19.74
CA GLU A 122 3.10 19.94 20.69
C GLU A 122 3.95 21.23 20.77
N GLN A 123 4.24 21.88 19.64
CA GLN A 123 4.94 23.16 19.62
C GLN A 123 4.14 24.29 20.28
N ALA A 124 2.81 24.33 20.06
CA ALA A 124 1.94 25.33 20.68
C ALA A 124 1.80 25.14 22.21
N ALA A 125 1.97 23.92 22.72
CA ALA A 125 1.95 23.62 24.15
C ALA A 125 3.26 23.95 24.89
N LEU A 126 4.33 24.27 24.16
CA LEU A 126 5.66 24.62 24.70
C LEU A 126 5.91 26.14 24.78
N ILE A 127 4.93 26.96 24.39
CA ILE A 127 4.96 28.44 24.40
C ILE A 127 3.94 28.94 25.43
#